data_AF-A0A9E2EHA5-F1
#
_entry.id   AF-A0A9E2EHA5-F1
#
_cell.length_a   1.000
_cell.length_b   1.000
_cell.length_c   1.000
_cell.angle_alpha   90.00
_cell.angle_beta   90.00
_cell.angle_gamma   90.00
#
_symmetry.space_group_name_H-M   'P 1'
#
loop_
_entity.id
_entity.type
_entity.pdbx_description
1 polymer ?
#
loop_
_entity_poly.entity_id
_entity_poly.type
_entity_poly.pdbx_seq_one_letter_code
_entity_poly.pdbx_strand_id
1 'polypeptide(L)'
;SGLITTPCSQPHDNEIYVIGTASGSYPGEIELNELADDFCLAEFEGFIGLSWGDSIYDFIWIVPDADEWETGERDVLCAAYDLDLAKLTGTLEGIGQ
;
A
#
# COMPACT_ATOMS: atom_id res chain seq x y z
N SER A 1 7.11 -8.39 -7.75
CA SER A 1 5.97 -8.64 -6.84
C SER A 1 5.12 -9.87 -7.21
N GLY A 2 4.97 -10.83 -6.27
CA GLY A 2 4.23 -12.11 -6.45
C GLY A 2 2.84 -12.14 -5.79
N LEU A 3 2.13 -11.01 -5.79
CA LEU A 3 0.84 -10.88 -5.12
C LEU A 3 -0.27 -11.71 -5.78
N ILE A 4 -1.12 -12.30 -4.96
CA ILE A 4 -2.35 -12.96 -5.40
C ILE A 4 -3.49 -11.95 -5.22
N THR A 5 -4.13 -11.58 -6.32
CA THR A 5 -5.22 -10.60 -6.30
C THR A 5 -6.58 -11.27 -6.45
N THR A 6 -7.61 -10.64 -5.89
CA THR A 6 -9.01 -11.03 -6.02
C THR A 6 -9.87 -9.77 -6.11
N PRO A 7 -11.07 -9.79 -6.72
CA PRO A 7 -11.96 -8.63 -6.72
C PRO A 7 -12.31 -8.19 -5.29
N CYS A 8 -12.42 -6.89 -5.04
CA CYS A 8 -12.73 -6.37 -3.70
C CYS A 8 -14.04 -6.93 -3.13
N SER A 9 -14.99 -7.34 -3.97
CA SER A 9 -16.24 -7.99 -3.56
C SER A 9 -16.07 -9.41 -2.99
N GLN A 10 -14.86 -9.98 -3.06
CA GLN A 10 -14.51 -11.24 -2.42
C GLN A 10 -13.64 -10.98 -1.17
N PRO A 11 -13.68 -11.88 -0.17
CA PRO A 11 -12.82 -11.75 1.01
C PRO A 11 -11.33 -11.66 0.66
N HIS A 12 -10.67 -10.63 1.17
CA HIS A 12 -9.23 -10.40 0.98
C HIS A 12 -8.62 -9.78 2.24
N ASP A 13 -7.29 -9.82 2.34
CA ASP A 13 -6.56 -9.34 3.52
C ASP A 13 -6.27 -7.84 3.45
N ASN A 14 -5.87 -7.36 2.28
CA ASN A 14 -5.43 -5.98 2.08
C ASN A 14 -5.97 -5.45 0.76
N GLU A 15 -6.26 -4.16 0.70
CA GLU A 15 -6.62 -3.46 -0.53
C GLU A 15 -5.51 -2.50 -0.95
N ILE A 16 -5.03 -2.63 -2.18
CA ILE A 16 -4.08 -1.68 -2.75
C ILE A 16 -4.83 -0.39 -3.07
N TYR A 17 -4.57 0.67 -2.31
CA TYR A 17 -5.26 1.95 -2.47
C TYR A 17 -4.52 2.92 -3.38
N VAL A 18 -3.20 2.79 -3.49
CA VAL A 18 -2.40 3.55 -4.44
C VAL A 18 -1.18 2.76 -4.91
N ILE A 19 -0.80 3.01 -6.16
CA ILE A 19 0.43 2.52 -6.77
C ILE A 19 1.23 3.74 -7.23
N GLY A 20 2.39 3.94 -6.61
CA GLY A 20 3.40 4.90 -7.04
C GLY A 20 4.46 4.24 -7.92
N THR A 21 5.21 5.04 -8.67
CA THR A 21 6.35 4.55 -9.46
C THR A 21 7.59 5.35 -9.09
N ALA A 22 8.57 4.68 -8.48
CA ALA A 22 9.86 5.27 -8.16
C ALA A 22 10.70 5.47 -9.43
N SER A 23 11.66 6.40 -9.38
CA SER A 23 12.52 6.69 -10.54
C SER A 23 13.98 6.87 -10.13
N GLY A 24 14.88 6.75 -11.11
CA GLY A 24 16.33 6.90 -10.90
C GLY A 24 17.05 5.58 -10.56
N SER A 25 18.23 5.72 -9.98
CA SER A 25 19.01 4.60 -9.43
C SER A 25 18.36 4.07 -8.16
N TYR A 26 18.59 2.80 -7.83
CA TYR A 26 18.12 2.23 -6.57
C TYR A 26 18.70 3.03 -5.40
N PRO A 27 17.88 3.66 -4.55
CA PRO A 27 18.37 4.49 -3.45
C PRO A 27 18.93 3.63 -2.31
N GLY A 28 18.63 2.32 -2.31
CA GLY A 28 18.90 1.41 -1.22
C GLY A 28 17.63 1.09 -0.45
N GLU A 29 17.64 -0.05 0.24
CA GLU A 29 16.46 -0.57 0.94
C GLU A 29 15.91 0.42 1.97
N ILE A 30 16.77 0.99 2.82
CA ILE A 30 16.34 1.89 3.90
C ILE A 30 15.67 3.13 3.34
N GLU A 31 16.33 3.84 2.41
CA GLU A 31 15.80 5.07 1.83
C GLU A 31 14.51 4.81 1.02
N LEU A 32 14.43 3.68 0.29
CA LEU A 32 13.21 3.35 -0.45
C LEU A 32 12.03 3.05 0.48
N ASN A 33 12.27 2.38 1.61
CA ASN A 33 11.22 2.10 2.60
C ASN A 33 10.73 3.39 3.27
N GLU A 34 11.63 4.30 3.65
CA GLU A 34 11.24 5.60 4.22
C GLU A 34 10.42 6.44 3.23
N LEU A 35 10.84 6.50 1.97
CA LEU A 35 10.10 7.19 0.91
C LEU A 35 8.72 6.57 0.65
N ALA A 36 8.62 5.25 0.72
CA ALA A 36 7.36 4.54 0.52
C ALA A 36 6.39 4.75 1.69
N ASP A 37 6.87 4.70 2.92
CA ASP A 37 6.06 4.99 4.11
C ASP A 37 5.46 6.40 4.03
N ASP A 38 6.30 7.42 3.80
CA ASP A 38 5.86 8.81 3.65
C ASP A 38 4.83 8.99 2.53
N PHE A 39 5.06 8.34 1.38
CA PHE A 39 4.13 8.38 0.24
C PHE A 39 2.79 7.71 0.58
N CYS A 40 2.83 6.50 1.15
CA CYS A 40 1.63 5.76 1.49
C CYS A 40 0.81 6.50 2.56
N LEU A 41 1.45 7.04 3.59
CA LEU A 41 0.80 7.85 4.61
C LEU A 41 0.09 9.07 4.02
N ALA A 42 0.74 9.78 3.09
CA ALA A 42 0.19 10.97 2.46
C ALA A 42 -1.08 10.69 1.62
N GLU A 43 -1.16 9.52 0.99
CA GLU A 43 -2.28 9.13 0.13
C GLU A 43 -3.43 8.46 0.91
N PHE A 44 -3.18 8.00 2.14
CA PHE A 44 -4.12 7.20 2.92
C PHE A 44 -5.46 7.91 3.17
N GLU A 45 -5.43 9.14 3.67
CA GLU A 45 -6.65 9.88 4.04
C GLU A 45 -7.54 10.16 2.82
N GLY A 46 -6.92 10.45 1.67
CA GLY A 46 -7.64 10.69 0.43
C GLY A 46 -8.44 9.46 -0.04
N PHE A 47 -7.94 8.27 0.25
CA PHE A 47 -8.62 7.01 -0.08
C PHE A 47 -9.63 6.59 0.98
N ILE A 48 -9.24 6.51 2.25
CA ILE A 48 -10.12 6.01 3.33
C ILE A 48 -11.23 7.02 3.68
N GLY A 49 -10.94 8.31 3.58
CA GLY A 49 -11.82 9.39 4.04
C GLY A 49 -11.68 9.77 5.52
N LEU A 50 -10.68 9.20 6.21
CA LEU A 50 -10.25 9.57 7.56
C LEU A 50 -8.72 9.60 7.63
N SER A 51 -8.18 10.42 8.54
CA SER A 51 -6.74 10.40 8.84
C SER A 51 -6.33 9.03 9.38
N TRP A 52 -5.08 8.62 9.13
CA TRP A 52 -4.55 7.34 9.61
C TRP A 52 -4.74 7.14 11.12
N GLY A 53 -4.53 8.19 11.93
CA GLY A 53 -4.67 8.11 13.39
C GLY A 53 -6.11 8.00 13.90
N ASP A 54 -7.10 8.31 13.06
CA ASP A 54 -8.52 8.24 13.39
C ASP A 54 -9.22 7.01 12.76
N SER A 55 -8.53 6.25 11.91
CA SER A 55 -9.06 5.09 11.21
C SER A 55 -8.85 3.79 11.99
N ILE A 56 -9.75 2.82 11.80
CA ILE A 56 -9.54 1.42 12.22
C ILE A 56 -8.68 0.63 11.23
N TYR A 57 -8.33 1.22 10.10
CA TYR A 57 -7.44 0.64 9.11
C TYR A 57 -6.03 1.17 9.29
N ASP A 58 -5.07 0.32 8.96
CA ASP A 58 -3.66 0.66 8.89
C ASP A 58 -3.14 0.34 7.49
N PHE A 59 -1.89 0.69 7.21
CA PHE A 59 -1.28 0.43 5.91
C PHE A 59 0.10 -0.22 6.02
N ILE A 60 0.45 -0.92 4.95
CA ILE A 60 1.79 -1.41 4.68
C ILE A 60 2.19 -0.97 3.28
N TRP A 61 3.50 -0.88 3.05
CA TRP A 61 4.06 -0.65 1.73
C TRP A 61 4.81 -1.89 1.24
N ILE A 62 4.83 -2.04 -0.08
CA ILE A 62 5.60 -3.07 -0.78
C ILE A 62 6.43 -2.35 -1.83
N VAL A 63 7.74 -2.52 -1.73
CA VAL A 63 8.72 -1.91 -2.62
C VAL A 63 9.60 -2.97 -3.26
N PRO A 64 10.14 -2.74 -4.46
CA PRO A 64 11.09 -3.64 -5.06
C PRO A 64 12.37 -3.76 -4.23
N ASP A 65 12.91 -4.97 -4.17
CA ASP A 65 14.30 -5.17 -3.77
C ASP A 65 15.28 -4.78 -4.89
N ALA A 66 16.58 -4.92 -4.62
CA ALA A 66 17.62 -4.57 -5.59
C ALA A 66 17.58 -5.43 -6.86
N ASP A 67 17.23 -6.72 -6.75
CA ASP A 67 17.19 -7.64 -7.89
C ASP A 67 15.99 -7.32 -8.79
N GLU A 68 14.83 -7.05 -8.18
CA GLU A 68 13.63 -6.57 -8.89
C GLU A 68 13.93 -5.22 -9.58
N TRP A 69 14.66 -4.32 -8.91
CA TRP A 69 15.05 -3.03 -9.48
C TRP A 69 15.96 -3.17 -10.72
N GLU A 70 16.91 -4.10 -10.71
CA GLU A 70 17.77 -4.38 -11.88
C GLU A 70 16.95 -4.87 -13.08
N THR A 71 15.82 -5.54 -12.84
CA THR A 71 14.90 -5.99 -13.91
C THR A 71 13.87 -4.94 -14.34
N GLY A 72 13.88 -3.77 -13.70
CA GLY A 72 13.02 -2.64 -14.07
C GLY A 72 11.77 -2.46 -13.21
N GLU A 73 11.58 -3.25 -12.16
CA GLU A 73 10.46 -3.04 -11.22
C GLU A 73 10.66 -1.74 -10.44
N ARG A 74 9.63 -0.90 -10.41
CA ARG A 74 9.67 0.43 -9.80
C ARG A 74 8.42 0.74 -8.99
N ASP A 75 7.47 -0.18 -8.93
CA ASP A 75 6.20 0.06 -8.28
C ASP A 75 6.35 0.09 -6.75
N VAL A 76 5.81 1.15 -6.15
CA VAL A 76 5.60 1.27 -4.71
C VAL A 76 4.11 1.04 -4.48
N LEU A 77 3.76 -0.07 -3.85
CA LEU A 77 2.36 -0.42 -3.59
C LEU A 77 2.02 -0.07 -2.15
N CYS A 78 0.94 0.68 -1.94
CA CYS A 78 0.41 0.94 -0.62
C CYS A 78 -0.87 0.12 -0.41
N ALA A 79 -0.87 -0.72 0.63
CA ALA A 79 -1.97 -1.63 0.93
C ALA A 79 -2.57 -1.29 2.29
N ALA A 80 -3.88 -1.07 2.33
CA ALA A 80 -4.62 -0.86 3.57
C ALA A 80 -5.21 -2.18 4.08
N TYR A 81 -5.29 -2.35 5.39
CA TYR A 81 -5.79 -3.55 6.05
C TYR A 81 -6.50 -3.21 7.36
N ASP A 82 -7.37 -4.11 7.82
CA ASP A 82 -8.07 -3.98 9.09
C ASP A 82 -7.10 -4.26 10.26
N LEU A 83 -7.01 -3.36 11.25
CA LEU A 83 -6.10 -3.50 12.40
C LEU A 83 -6.35 -4.78 13.23
N ASP A 84 -7.58 -5.29 13.24
CA ASP A 84 -7.93 -6.56 13.88
C ASP A 84 -7.63 -7.78 12.99
N LEU A 85 -7.02 -7.55 11.81
CA LEU A 85 -6.72 -8.54 10.78
C LEU A 85 -7.97 -9.26 10.24
N ALA A 86 -9.12 -8.59 10.33
CA ALA A 86 -10.36 -9.07 9.73
C ALA A 86 -10.27 -9.04 8.21
N LYS A 87 -10.94 -9.99 7.55
CA LYS A 87 -11.06 -9.99 6.09
C LYS A 87 -11.88 -8.78 5.63
N LEU A 88 -11.36 -8.07 4.66
CA LEU A 88 -12.08 -7.03 3.94
C LEU A 88 -13.08 -7.65 2.97
N THR A 89 -14.22 -7.00 2.76
CA THR A 89 -15.15 -7.33 1.67
C THR A 89 -15.86 -6.05 1.24
N GLY A 90 -15.72 -5.72 -0.04
CA GLY A 90 -15.96 -4.37 -0.55
C GLY A 90 -14.64 -3.59 -0.64
N THR A 91 -14.73 -2.38 -1.18
CA THR A 91 -13.61 -1.43 -1.17
C THR A 91 -13.64 -0.59 0.10
N LEU A 92 -12.48 -0.16 0.56
CA LEU A 92 -12.28 0.81 1.63
C LEU A 92 -12.35 2.26 1.12
N GLU A 93 -12.48 2.49 -0.20
CA GLU A 93 -12.58 3.84 -0.78
C GLU A 93 -13.77 4.60 -0.17
N GLY A 94 -13.47 5.71 0.52
CA GLY A 94 -14.44 6.58 1.17
C GLY A 94 -15.24 5.93 2.29
N ILE A 95 -14.75 4.82 2.87
CA ILE A 95 -15.47 4.08 3.91
C ILE A 95 -15.64 4.87 5.21
N GLY A 96 -14.68 5.75 5.51
CA GLY A 96 -14.73 6.67 6.64
C GLY A 96 -14.78 5.97 8.00
N GLN A 97 -13.97 4.92 8.17
CA GLN A 97 -13.88 4.09 9.39
C GLN A 97 -12.45 3.96 9.87
#